data_AF-K7F2M8-F1
#
_entry.id   AF-K7F2M8-F1
#
_cell.length_a   1.000
_cell.length_b   1.000
_cell.length_c   1.000
_cell.angle_alpha   90.00
_cell.angle_beta   90.00
_cell.angle_gamma   90.00
#
_symmetry.space_group_name_H-M   'P 1'
#
loop_
_entity.id
_entity.type
_entity.pdbx_description
1 polymer ?
#
loop_
_entity_poly.entity_id
_entity_poly.type
_entity_poly.pdbx_seq_one_letter_code
_entity_poly.pdbx_strand_id
1 'polypeptide(L)'
;VEKRRKEGEVTEAGGAGCLGEAVRQARLRAAPSVQEFKYNKKRVRLVSQGPDLKEDAQGIVYWMSRDQRVQDNWAFLYAQRLALKQKLPLHVCFCLVPHFGFMLKGLQEVAEECKELAIPFHLLVGFAKDVLPPFVTGRGLGGGAPLRVPAQWVEDVRERLPGDVPFVQVDAHNIVPCWVASDKQEYGARTIRRKIHDRLSEFLTEFPPVIKHPYPPTAPAEPIDWSACRAGLQVDHTVKEVTWATPGTAAGLAMLESFIGERLKFFGTDRNNPNRAALSNLSPWFHFGQVSVQRAILEVRKHRGQCKESVEGFVEEAVVRRELQTGAGFSLWRQPESTLSRGKPRPGPGRPHPRGSGFSSPPPELPGLPGAGCGSPGCPRWALPRLQLQMVHEGKMHGFLRMYWAKKILEWTRSPEEALKFAIYLNDRYELDGRDPSGYVGCMWSICGLHDQGWAERAVFGKIRYMNYAGCKRKFDVGEFERRYHPRK
;
A
#
# COMPACT_ATOMS: atom_id res chain seq x y z
N VAL A 1 49.21 -15.48 -46.16
CA VAL A 1 48.72 -16.07 -44.89
C VAL A 1 48.15 -14.93 -44.04
N GLU A 2 46.88 -14.62 -44.26
CA GLU A 2 46.12 -13.66 -43.45
C GLU A 2 45.81 -14.27 -42.08
N LYS A 3 45.99 -13.49 -41.02
CA LYS A 3 45.36 -13.77 -39.72
C LYS A 3 44.71 -12.49 -39.22
N ARG A 4 43.40 -12.38 -39.47
CA ARG A 4 42.49 -11.40 -38.89
C ARG A 4 42.52 -11.50 -37.36
N ARG A 5 42.79 -10.38 -36.68
CA ARG A 5 42.40 -10.17 -35.27
C ARG A 5 41.22 -9.20 -35.27
N LYS A 6 40.08 -9.69 -34.79
CA LYS A 6 38.87 -8.92 -34.49
C LYS A 6 39.19 -7.96 -33.35
N GLU A 7 39.08 -6.66 -33.60
CA GLU A 7 38.90 -5.66 -32.55
C GLU A 7 37.44 -5.71 -32.09
N GLY A 8 37.27 -5.78 -30.77
CA GLY A 8 36.00 -6.01 -30.12
C GLY A 8 35.07 -4.81 -30.22
N GLU A 9 33.80 -5.10 -30.44
CA GLU A 9 32.70 -4.22 -30.06
C GLU A 9 32.79 -3.94 -28.57
N VAL A 10 33.22 -2.71 -28.25
CA VAL A 10 32.97 -2.09 -26.96
C VAL A 10 31.46 -1.96 -26.86
N THR A 11 30.86 -2.76 -25.98
CA THR A 11 29.48 -2.60 -25.57
C THR A 11 29.35 -1.23 -24.94
N GLU A 12 28.61 -0.33 -25.61
CA GLU A 12 28.21 0.94 -25.06
C GLU A 12 27.50 0.70 -23.72
N ALA A 13 28.18 1.07 -22.63
CA ALA A 13 27.56 1.34 -21.36
C ALA A 13 26.63 2.55 -21.56
N GLY A 14 25.38 2.26 -21.90
CA GLY A 14 24.35 3.27 -22.19
C GLY A 14 24.22 4.29 -21.06
N GLY A 15 24.22 5.57 -21.45
CA GLY A 15 24.17 6.73 -20.56
C GLY A 15 23.05 6.65 -19.52
N ALA A 16 23.42 6.96 -18.28
CA ALA A 16 22.52 7.00 -17.14
C ALA A 16 21.52 8.17 -17.26
N GLY A 17 20.38 7.92 -17.90
CA GLY A 17 19.17 8.71 -17.68
C GLY A 17 18.55 8.35 -16.33
N CYS A 18 17.90 9.32 -15.67
CA CYS A 18 17.10 9.08 -14.46
C CYS A 18 16.05 7.99 -14.72
N LEU A 19 15.81 7.12 -13.72
CA LEU A 19 14.83 6.02 -13.77
C LEU A 19 13.46 6.48 -14.31
N GLY A 20 13.03 7.71 -14.00
CA GLY A 20 11.80 8.29 -14.51
C GLY A 20 11.72 8.30 -16.05
N GLU A 21 12.80 8.69 -16.73
CA GLU A 21 12.86 8.72 -18.19
C GLU A 21 12.96 7.31 -18.77
N ALA A 22 13.75 6.43 -18.15
CA ALA A 22 13.83 5.02 -18.57
C ALA A 22 12.46 4.32 -18.50
N VAL A 23 11.69 4.61 -17.46
CA VAL A 23 10.32 4.12 -17.27
C VAL A 23 9.36 4.71 -18.30
N ARG A 24 9.45 6.02 -18.60
CA ARG A 24 8.67 6.66 -19.66
C ARG A 24 8.92 6.00 -21.01
N GLN A 25 10.18 5.77 -21.37
CA GLN A 25 10.56 5.10 -22.62
C GLN A 25 10.10 3.64 -22.64
N ALA A 26 10.13 2.94 -21.50
CA ALA A 26 9.58 1.58 -21.40
C ALA A 26 8.08 1.53 -21.72
N ARG A 27 7.31 2.52 -21.27
CA ARG A 27 5.87 2.62 -21.58
C ARG A 27 5.64 2.83 -23.08
N LEU A 28 6.34 3.77 -23.69
CA LEU A 28 6.23 4.07 -25.13
C LEU A 28 6.60 2.86 -26.00
N ARG A 29 7.58 2.06 -25.58
CA ARG A 29 7.93 0.80 -26.27
C ARG A 29 6.87 -0.30 -26.09
N ALA A 30 6.12 -0.29 -24.99
CA ALA A 30 5.11 -1.31 -24.72
C ALA A 30 3.88 -1.17 -25.64
N ALA A 31 3.43 0.06 -25.85
CA ALA A 31 2.44 0.43 -26.86
C ALA A 31 2.39 1.97 -26.99
N PRO A 32 1.95 2.52 -28.12
CA PRO A 32 1.75 3.97 -28.27
C PRO A 32 0.58 4.50 -27.41
N SER A 33 -0.43 3.67 -27.15
CA SER A 33 -1.58 4.03 -26.29
C SER A 33 -2.24 2.80 -25.66
N VAL A 34 -3.13 3.03 -24.70
CA VAL A 34 -3.93 1.96 -24.07
C VAL A 34 -4.92 1.27 -25.03
N GLN A 35 -5.28 1.91 -26.16
CA GLN A 35 -6.17 1.29 -27.16
C GLN A 35 -5.47 0.12 -27.86
N GLU A 36 -4.19 0.31 -28.18
CA GLU A 36 -3.36 -0.66 -28.89
C GLU A 36 -2.69 -1.68 -27.96
N PHE A 37 -2.68 -1.40 -26.65
CA PHE A 37 -2.20 -2.36 -25.66
C PHE A 37 -3.19 -3.51 -25.45
N LYS A 38 -2.69 -4.74 -25.29
CA LYS A 38 -3.50 -5.91 -24.93
C LYS A 38 -3.89 -5.89 -23.44
N TYR A 39 -4.88 -5.08 -23.10
CA TYR A 39 -5.37 -4.92 -21.74
C TYR A 39 -6.01 -6.22 -21.21
N ASN A 40 -5.54 -6.72 -20.06
CA ASN A 40 -6.11 -7.90 -19.42
C ASN A 40 -7.41 -7.56 -18.66
N LYS A 41 -8.55 -7.90 -19.26
CA LYS A 41 -9.89 -7.66 -18.68
C LYS A 41 -10.13 -8.40 -17.37
N LYS A 42 -9.34 -9.41 -16.99
CA LYS A 42 -9.46 -10.08 -15.68
C LYS A 42 -9.16 -9.14 -14.49
N ARG A 43 -8.52 -7.98 -14.76
CA ARG A 43 -8.33 -6.89 -13.79
C ARG A 43 -9.60 -6.12 -13.46
N VAL A 44 -10.68 -6.35 -14.20
CA VAL A 44 -11.92 -5.58 -14.19
C VAL A 44 -13.06 -6.44 -13.68
N ARG A 45 -13.90 -5.87 -12.83
CA ARG A 45 -15.12 -6.49 -12.32
C ARG A 45 -16.28 -5.50 -12.42
N LEU A 46 -17.39 -5.91 -13.02
CA LEU A 46 -18.62 -5.13 -13.02
C LEU A 46 -19.26 -5.17 -11.62
N VAL A 47 -19.70 -4.00 -11.13
CA VAL A 47 -20.37 -3.84 -9.83
C VAL A 47 -21.85 -3.49 -10.02
N SER A 48 -22.19 -2.69 -11.03
CA SER A 48 -23.58 -2.39 -11.42
C SER A 48 -24.30 -3.59 -12.03
N GLN A 49 -25.63 -3.48 -12.23
CA GLN A 49 -26.44 -4.55 -12.80
C GLN A 49 -26.22 -4.75 -14.32
N GLY A 50 -25.81 -3.71 -15.05
CA GLY A 50 -25.56 -3.76 -16.48
C GLY A 50 -24.27 -3.03 -16.89
N PRO A 51 -23.64 -3.43 -18.01
CA PRO A 51 -22.43 -2.79 -18.54
C PRO A 51 -22.71 -1.64 -19.52
N ASP A 52 -23.97 -1.46 -19.92
CA ASP A 52 -24.32 -0.60 -21.04
C ASP A 52 -24.34 0.88 -20.62
N LEU A 53 -23.51 1.65 -21.32
CA LEU A 53 -23.45 3.10 -21.21
C LEU A 53 -24.68 3.69 -21.91
N LYS A 54 -25.33 4.67 -21.30
CA LYS A 54 -26.37 5.43 -22.01
C LYS A 54 -25.81 6.12 -23.25
N GLU A 55 -26.66 6.22 -24.28
CA GLU A 55 -26.33 6.91 -25.52
C GLU A 55 -26.07 8.41 -25.34
N ASP A 56 -26.67 9.04 -24.32
CA ASP A 56 -26.52 10.46 -24.00
C ASP A 56 -25.42 10.76 -22.97
N ALA A 57 -24.61 9.77 -22.60
CA ALA A 57 -23.53 9.94 -21.63
C ALA A 57 -22.54 11.02 -22.09
N GLN A 58 -22.27 11.99 -21.23
CA GLN A 58 -21.44 13.16 -21.52
C GLN A 58 -19.95 12.95 -21.20
N GLY A 59 -19.59 11.82 -20.57
CA GLY A 59 -18.21 11.55 -20.16
C GLY A 59 -18.05 10.27 -19.35
N ILE A 60 -16.81 9.83 -19.19
CA ILE A 60 -16.41 8.72 -18.32
C ILE A 60 -15.72 9.29 -17.08
N VAL A 61 -16.00 8.75 -15.90
CA VAL A 61 -15.38 9.16 -14.63
C VAL A 61 -14.49 8.05 -14.07
N TYR A 62 -13.25 8.40 -13.82
CA TYR A 62 -12.38 7.63 -12.96
C TYR A 62 -12.48 8.16 -11.52
N TRP A 63 -13.07 7.36 -10.62
CA TRP A 63 -13.06 7.65 -9.20
C TRP A 63 -11.73 7.16 -8.58
N MET A 64 -10.79 8.09 -8.44
CA MET A 64 -9.50 7.86 -7.80
C MET A 64 -9.65 7.84 -6.28
N SER A 65 -8.96 6.89 -5.65
CA SER A 65 -8.89 6.77 -4.20
C SER A 65 -7.55 6.17 -3.75
N ARG A 66 -7.35 4.84 -3.91
CA ARG A 66 -6.14 4.15 -3.41
C ARG A 66 -4.88 4.34 -4.26
N ASP A 67 -5.02 4.42 -5.58
CA ASP A 67 -3.92 4.49 -6.54
C ASP A 67 -3.81 5.92 -7.09
N GLN A 68 -3.17 6.77 -6.30
CA GLN A 68 -3.05 8.22 -6.54
C GLN A 68 -1.86 8.54 -7.45
N ARG A 69 -1.96 8.07 -8.69
CA ARG A 69 -1.00 8.30 -9.76
C ARG A 69 -1.70 8.20 -11.11
N VAL A 70 -1.19 8.91 -12.11
CA VAL A 70 -1.71 8.86 -13.48
C VAL A 70 -1.11 7.67 -14.23
N GLN A 71 0.22 7.58 -14.28
CA GLN A 71 0.92 6.50 -14.98
C GLN A 71 1.00 5.21 -14.18
N ASP A 72 1.23 4.09 -14.87
CA ASP A 72 1.27 2.74 -14.28
C ASP A 72 0.04 2.43 -13.40
N ASN A 73 -1.13 2.93 -13.82
CA ASN A 73 -2.41 2.79 -13.13
C ASN A 73 -3.43 2.06 -14.02
N TRP A 74 -3.70 0.79 -13.73
CA TRP A 74 -4.62 -0.02 -14.53
C TRP A 74 -6.06 0.48 -14.52
N ALA A 75 -6.51 1.18 -13.48
CA ALA A 75 -7.84 1.77 -13.41
C ALA A 75 -7.94 3.03 -14.28
N PHE A 76 -6.93 3.89 -14.23
CA PHE A 76 -6.82 5.06 -15.11
C PHE A 76 -6.76 4.62 -16.57
N LEU A 77 -5.89 3.68 -16.90
CA LEU A 77 -5.74 3.10 -18.23
C LEU A 77 -7.07 2.51 -18.73
N TYR A 78 -7.80 1.79 -17.89
CA TYR A 78 -9.11 1.25 -18.24
C TYR A 78 -10.13 2.37 -18.53
N ALA A 79 -10.19 3.39 -17.68
CA ALA A 79 -11.09 4.52 -17.86
C ALA A 79 -10.78 5.30 -19.14
N GLN A 80 -9.51 5.57 -19.44
CA GLN A 80 -9.10 6.19 -20.70
C GLN A 80 -9.44 5.30 -21.90
N ARG A 81 -9.21 3.99 -21.81
CA ARG A 81 -9.57 3.05 -22.88
C ARG A 81 -11.07 3.08 -23.17
N LEU A 82 -11.90 3.14 -22.12
CA LEU A 82 -13.36 3.22 -22.27
C LEU A 82 -13.78 4.56 -22.88
N ALA A 83 -13.25 5.67 -22.37
CA ALA A 83 -13.52 7.01 -22.89
C ALA A 83 -13.12 7.14 -24.37
N LEU A 84 -11.95 6.65 -24.74
CA LEU A 84 -11.49 6.63 -26.14
C LEU A 84 -12.36 5.75 -27.04
N LYS A 85 -12.81 4.59 -26.54
CA LYS A 85 -13.71 3.70 -27.30
C LYS A 85 -15.06 4.37 -27.58
N GLN A 86 -15.58 5.12 -26.60
CA GLN A 86 -16.87 5.80 -26.69
C GLN A 86 -16.78 7.21 -27.29
N LYS A 87 -15.57 7.69 -27.57
CA LYS A 87 -15.29 9.06 -28.04
C LYS A 87 -15.80 10.14 -27.08
N LEU A 88 -15.71 9.87 -25.78
CA LEU A 88 -16.18 10.75 -24.72
C LEU A 88 -15.03 11.37 -23.94
N PRO A 89 -15.24 12.53 -23.28
CA PRO A 89 -14.31 13.07 -22.30
C PRO A 89 -14.03 12.10 -21.15
N LEU A 90 -12.81 12.14 -20.63
CA LEU A 90 -12.43 11.44 -19.41
C LEU A 90 -12.29 12.46 -18.28
N HIS A 91 -12.93 12.18 -17.14
CA HIS A 91 -12.79 12.96 -15.92
C HIS A 91 -12.17 12.10 -14.83
N VAL A 92 -11.34 12.70 -13.99
CA VAL A 92 -10.80 12.08 -12.77
C VAL A 92 -11.41 12.81 -11.59
N CYS A 93 -11.91 12.08 -10.60
CA CYS A 93 -12.40 12.67 -9.36
C CYS A 93 -11.76 12.00 -8.15
N PHE A 94 -11.47 12.79 -7.12
CA PHE A 94 -11.02 12.32 -5.82
C PHE A 94 -11.94 12.89 -4.74
N CYS A 95 -12.45 12.02 -3.86
CA CYS A 95 -13.27 12.44 -2.72
C CYS A 95 -12.38 12.60 -1.48
N LEU A 96 -12.13 13.85 -1.09
CA LEU A 96 -11.30 14.20 0.05
C LEU A 96 -12.07 14.09 1.35
N VAL A 97 -11.67 13.14 2.19
CA VAL A 97 -12.03 13.05 3.60
C VAL A 97 -10.85 13.60 4.40
N PRO A 98 -11.07 14.49 5.39
CA PRO A 98 -10.03 15.38 5.90
C PRO A 98 -9.01 14.67 6.79
N HIS A 99 -7.95 14.08 6.21
CA HIS A 99 -7.03 13.29 7.02
C HIS A 99 -5.51 13.34 6.70
N PHE A 100 -4.99 13.78 5.53
CA PHE A 100 -3.54 13.60 5.24
C PHE A 100 -2.84 14.70 4.42
N GLY A 101 -1.80 15.32 5.00
CA GLY A 101 -0.94 16.30 4.32
C GLY A 101 -0.03 15.69 3.23
N PHE A 102 0.58 14.53 3.50
CA PHE A 102 1.42 13.80 2.52
C PHE A 102 0.63 13.43 1.26
N MET A 103 -0.62 13.00 1.43
CA MET A 103 -1.54 12.65 0.36
C MET A 103 -1.87 13.87 -0.52
N LEU A 104 -2.25 15.01 0.09
CA LEU A 104 -2.64 16.21 -0.65
C LEU A 104 -1.54 16.72 -1.58
N LYS A 105 -0.29 16.75 -1.11
CA LYS A 105 0.86 17.16 -1.96
C LYS A 105 1.07 16.20 -3.13
N GLY A 106 0.83 14.89 -2.96
CA GLY A 106 0.86 13.94 -4.07
C GLY A 106 -0.28 14.15 -5.07
N LEU A 107 -1.48 14.53 -4.60
CA LEU A 107 -2.61 14.85 -5.47
C LEU A 107 -2.39 16.13 -6.29
N GLN A 108 -1.56 17.07 -5.82
CA GLN A 108 -1.15 18.24 -6.61
C GLN A 108 -0.40 17.81 -7.87
N GLU A 109 0.57 16.91 -7.75
CA GLU A 109 1.32 16.35 -8.90
C GLU A 109 0.37 15.62 -9.87
N VAL A 110 -0.61 14.85 -9.35
CA VAL A 110 -1.64 14.20 -10.18
C VAL A 110 -2.46 15.23 -10.95
N ALA A 111 -2.88 16.32 -10.30
CA ALA A 111 -3.69 17.36 -10.95
C ALA A 111 -2.90 18.09 -12.05
N GLU A 112 -1.61 18.32 -11.84
CA GLU A 112 -0.70 18.90 -12.84
C GLU A 112 -0.55 17.98 -14.05
N GLU A 113 -0.26 16.69 -13.85
CA GLU A 113 -0.14 15.73 -14.96
C GLU A 113 -1.47 15.54 -15.70
N CYS A 114 -2.60 15.50 -14.98
CA CYS A 114 -3.93 15.47 -15.59
C CYS A 114 -4.19 16.70 -16.48
N LYS A 115 -3.75 17.89 -16.08
CA LYS A 115 -3.86 19.12 -16.87
C LYS A 115 -3.04 19.03 -18.16
N GLU A 116 -1.80 18.53 -18.11
CA GLU A 116 -0.96 18.33 -19.30
C GLU A 116 -1.59 17.35 -20.29
N LEU A 117 -2.28 16.32 -19.77
CA LEU A 117 -2.97 15.30 -20.56
C LEU A 117 -4.37 15.73 -21.02
N ALA A 118 -4.80 16.98 -20.77
CA ALA A 118 -6.15 17.48 -21.08
C ALA A 118 -7.28 16.63 -20.46
N ILE A 119 -7.06 16.14 -19.24
CA ILE A 119 -8.02 15.35 -18.47
C ILE A 119 -8.41 16.16 -17.22
N PRO A 120 -9.68 16.57 -17.06
CA PRO A 120 -10.13 17.28 -15.87
C PRO A 120 -9.96 16.46 -14.59
N PHE A 121 -9.29 17.05 -13.59
CA PHE A 121 -9.19 16.52 -12.25
C PHE A 121 -10.10 17.31 -11.29
N HIS A 122 -10.97 16.61 -10.58
CA HIS A 122 -11.96 17.18 -9.66
C HIS A 122 -11.68 16.72 -8.24
N LEU A 123 -11.53 17.68 -7.31
CA LEU A 123 -11.39 17.39 -5.88
C LEU A 123 -12.71 17.70 -5.16
N LEU A 124 -13.42 16.66 -4.73
CA LEU A 124 -14.70 16.75 -4.05
C LEU A 124 -14.49 16.62 -2.55
N VAL A 125 -14.87 17.61 -1.74
CA VAL A 125 -14.71 17.55 -0.28
C VAL A 125 -15.92 16.86 0.34
N GLY A 126 -15.69 15.70 0.98
CA GLY A 126 -16.74 14.91 1.62
C GLY A 126 -16.61 13.41 1.38
N PHE A 127 -17.50 12.63 2.01
CA PHE A 127 -17.55 11.18 1.80
C PHE A 127 -18.05 10.85 0.40
N ALA A 128 -17.42 9.86 -0.25
CA ALA A 128 -17.72 9.50 -1.63
C ALA A 128 -19.21 9.19 -1.87
N LYS A 129 -19.87 8.50 -0.93
CA LYS A 129 -21.32 8.18 -1.00
C LYS A 129 -22.22 9.43 -1.08
N ASP A 130 -21.76 10.56 -0.57
CA ASP A 130 -22.54 11.81 -0.49
C ASP A 130 -22.22 12.74 -1.67
N VAL A 131 -20.95 12.80 -2.10
CA VAL A 131 -20.50 13.78 -3.11
C VAL A 131 -20.38 13.21 -4.52
N LEU A 132 -20.09 11.92 -4.67
CA LEU A 132 -19.86 11.31 -5.98
C LEU A 132 -21.15 11.12 -6.79
N PRO A 133 -22.27 10.59 -6.23
CA PRO A 133 -23.50 10.43 -7.01
C PRO A 133 -24.08 11.75 -7.55
N PRO A 134 -24.17 12.85 -6.76
CA PRO A 134 -24.58 14.16 -7.28
C PRO A 134 -23.63 14.70 -8.37
N PHE A 135 -22.32 14.46 -8.23
CA PHE A 135 -21.34 14.87 -9.24
C PHE A 135 -21.53 14.13 -10.57
N VAL A 136 -21.77 12.81 -10.51
CA VAL A 136 -22.00 11.96 -11.69
C VAL A 136 -23.31 12.34 -12.39
N THR A 137 -24.39 12.49 -11.63
CA THR A 137 -25.73 12.84 -12.16
C THR A 137 -25.78 14.26 -12.72
N GLY A 138 -25.25 15.25 -11.99
CA GLY A 138 -25.27 16.66 -12.40
C GLY A 138 -24.48 16.96 -13.68
N ARG A 139 -23.58 16.07 -14.11
CA ARG A 139 -22.78 16.22 -15.33
C ARG A 139 -23.11 15.17 -16.41
N GLY A 140 -24.12 14.32 -16.21
CA GLY A 140 -24.49 13.26 -17.16
C GLY A 140 -23.38 12.25 -17.44
N LEU A 141 -22.54 11.96 -16.43
CA LEU A 141 -21.35 11.13 -16.60
C LEU A 141 -21.72 9.64 -16.50
N GLY A 142 -21.32 8.84 -17.49
CA GLY A 142 -21.82 7.48 -17.71
C GLY A 142 -21.00 6.36 -17.07
N GLY A 143 -20.14 6.64 -16.10
CA GLY A 143 -19.59 5.54 -15.33
C GLY A 143 -18.46 5.92 -14.41
N GLY A 144 -18.44 5.26 -13.25
CA GLY A 144 -17.37 5.34 -12.27
C GLY A 144 -16.53 4.07 -12.32
N ALA A 145 -15.21 4.20 -12.46
CA ALA A 145 -14.30 3.09 -12.24
C ALA A 145 -13.70 3.12 -10.82
N PRO A 146 -14.35 2.57 -9.78
CA PRO A 146 -13.78 2.58 -8.43
C PRO A 146 -12.51 1.73 -8.39
N LEU A 147 -11.55 2.25 -7.66
CA LEU A 147 -10.49 1.44 -7.10
C LEU A 147 -10.98 0.59 -5.94
N ARG A 148 -10.09 -0.25 -5.45
CA ARG A 148 -10.28 -1.01 -4.23
C ARG A 148 -10.22 -0.11 -2.99
N VAL A 149 -11.35 0.52 -2.67
CA VAL A 149 -11.66 1.12 -1.36
C VAL A 149 -12.27 0.05 -0.43
N PRO A 150 -12.48 0.31 0.88
CA PRO A 150 -13.25 -0.60 1.72
C PRO A 150 -14.53 -1.02 1.00
N ALA A 151 -14.85 -2.33 1.01
CA ALA A 151 -15.95 -2.87 0.20
C ALA A 151 -17.27 -2.13 0.46
N GLN A 152 -17.49 -1.71 1.71
CA GLN A 152 -18.64 -0.90 2.09
C GLN A 152 -18.74 0.41 1.31
N TRP A 153 -17.64 1.12 1.05
CA TRP A 153 -17.70 2.38 0.29
C TRP A 153 -18.08 2.15 -1.18
N VAL A 154 -17.67 1.01 -1.75
CA VAL A 154 -18.08 0.63 -3.11
C VAL A 154 -19.58 0.35 -3.13
N GLU A 155 -20.10 -0.41 -2.17
CA GLU A 155 -21.53 -0.71 -2.10
C GLU A 155 -22.36 0.55 -1.76
N ASP A 156 -21.93 1.40 -0.82
CA ASP A 156 -22.61 2.66 -0.47
C ASP A 156 -22.75 3.59 -1.69
N VAL A 157 -21.70 3.68 -2.52
CA VAL A 157 -21.74 4.46 -3.77
C VAL A 157 -22.64 3.76 -4.79
N ARG A 158 -22.51 2.44 -4.96
CA ARG A 158 -23.34 1.65 -5.88
C ARG A 158 -24.84 1.81 -5.59
N GLU A 159 -25.23 1.76 -4.33
CA GLU A 159 -26.63 1.88 -3.90
C GLU A 159 -27.23 3.27 -4.18
N ARG A 160 -26.38 4.30 -4.24
CA ARG A 160 -26.78 5.69 -4.45
C ARG A 160 -26.58 6.17 -5.88
N LEU A 161 -25.80 5.44 -6.68
CA LEU A 161 -25.69 5.71 -8.10
C LEU A 161 -26.99 5.30 -8.81
N PRO A 162 -27.43 6.07 -9.82
CA PRO A 162 -28.53 5.66 -10.67
C PRO A 162 -28.27 4.29 -11.30
N GLY A 163 -29.28 3.43 -11.38
CA GLY A 163 -29.13 2.04 -11.86
C GLY A 163 -28.67 1.92 -13.32
N ASP A 164 -28.83 3.01 -14.06
CA ASP A 164 -28.46 3.26 -15.45
C ASP A 164 -27.01 3.77 -15.63
N VAL A 165 -26.24 3.93 -14.55
CA VAL A 165 -24.82 4.27 -14.60
C VAL A 165 -23.97 3.01 -14.38
N PRO A 166 -23.23 2.53 -15.40
CA PRO A 166 -22.26 1.46 -15.24
C PRO A 166 -21.20 1.78 -14.18
N PHE A 167 -20.98 0.83 -13.28
CA PHE A 167 -20.03 0.97 -12.19
C PHE A 167 -19.07 -0.21 -12.17
N VAL A 168 -17.77 0.06 -12.33
CA VAL A 168 -16.77 -0.96 -12.69
C VAL A 168 -15.53 -0.90 -11.78
N GLN A 169 -15.28 -1.94 -11.01
CA GLN A 169 -14.08 -2.00 -10.16
C GLN A 169 -12.85 -2.51 -10.92
N VAL A 170 -11.70 -1.87 -10.74
CA VAL A 170 -10.42 -2.30 -11.33
C VAL A 170 -9.35 -2.47 -10.23
N ASP A 171 -8.65 -3.61 -10.24
CA ASP A 171 -7.48 -3.81 -9.38
C ASP A 171 -6.22 -3.21 -10.02
N ALA A 172 -5.87 -1.99 -9.59
CA ALA A 172 -4.68 -1.26 -10.02
C ALA A 172 -3.50 -1.34 -9.03
N HIS A 173 -3.69 -2.05 -7.91
CA HIS A 173 -2.75 -2.05 -6.79
C HIS A 173 -1.96 -3.35 -6.67
N ASN A 174 -2.59 -4.47 -7.02
CA ASN A 174 -1.95 -5.78 -7.06
C ASN A 174 -1.46 -6.10 -8.48
N ILE A 175 -0.37 -6.84 -8.59
CA ILE A 175 0.11 -7.35 -9.88
C ILE A 175 -0.92 -8.34 -10.41
N VAL A 176 -1.28 -9.34 -9.60
CA VAL A 176 -2.37 -10.27 -9.88
C VAL A 176 -3.63 -9.76 -9.16
N PRO A 177 -4.75 -9.51 -9.88
CA PRO A 177 -5.98 -9.03 -9.26
C PRO A 177 -6.41 -9.94 -8.11
N CYS A 178 -6.85 -9.37 -6.98
CA CYS A 178 -7.03 -10.15 -5.76
C CYS A 178 -8.05 -11.30 -5.91
N TRP A 179 -9.13 -11.09 -6.67
CA TRP A 179 -10.14 -12.12 -6.97
C TRP A 179 -9.67 -13.15 -8.00
N VAL A 180 -8.59 -12.88 -8.73
CA VAL A 180 -7.94 -13.83 -9.65
C VAL A 180 -6.86 -14.62 -8.91
N ALA A 181 -6.15 -13.99 -7.98
CA ALA A 181 -5.09 -14.61 -7.20
C ALA A 181 -5.63 -15.77 -6.34
N SER A 182 -6.78 -15.57 -5.69
CA SER A 182 -7.47 -16.62 -4.95
C SER A 182 -8.97 -16.32 -4.82
N ASP A 183 -9.78 -17.37 -4.83
CA ASP A 183 -11.22 -17.39 -4.58
C ASP A 183 -11.57 -17.38 -3.08
N LYS A 184 -10.58 -17.59 -2.21
CA LYS A 184 -10.73 -17.65 -0.76
C LYS A 184 -9.55 -17.02 -0.03
N GLN A 185 -9.77 -16.75 1.26
CA GLN A 185 -8.69 -16.37 2.16
C GLN A 185 -7.67 -17.51 2.30
N GLU A 186 -6.41 -17.18 2.05
CA GLU A 186 -5.29 -18.13 2.11
C GLU A 186 -4.72 -18.25 3.53
N TYR A 187 -4.31 -19.46 3.91
CA TYR A 187 -3.80 -19.72 5.25
C TYR A 187 -2.50 -18.97 5.51
N GLY A 188 -1.60 -18.88 4.53
CA GLY A 188 -0.36 -18.12 4.67
C GLY A 188 0.43 -18.02 3.37
N ALA A 189 1.63 -17.43 3.45
CA ALA A 189 2.45 -17.17 2.26
C ALA A 189 2.71 -18.45 1.44
N ARG A 190 2.91 -19.60 2.10
CA ARG A 190 3.14 -20.90 1.43
C ARG A 190 2.01 -21.27 0.46
N THR A 191 0.76 -20.98 0.80
CA THR A 191 -0.41 -21.45 0.02
C THR A 191 -0.75 -20.50 -1.12
N ILE A 192 -0.58 -19.19 -0.93
CA ILE A 192 -0.83 -18.19 -1.99
C ILE A 192 0.34 -18.04 -2.97
N ARG A 193 1.59 -18.29 -2.54
CA ARG A 193 2.80 -18.05 -3.36
C ARG A 193 2.68 -18.71 -4.73
N ARG A 194 2.42 -20.02 -4.77
CA ARG A 194 2.27 -20.76 -6.03
C ARG A 194 1.18 -20.13 -6.91
N LYS A 195 0.01 -19.84 -6.33
CA LYS A 195 -1.12 -19.24 -7.05
C LYS A 195 -0.77 -17.90 -7.71
N ILE A 196 0.01 -17.06 -7.04
CA ILE A 196 0.48 -15.79 -7.61
C ILE A 196 1.53 -16.05 -8.69
N HIS A 197 2.57 -16.84 -8.37
CA HIS A 197 3.67 -17.11 -9.29
C HIS A 197 3.23 -17.74 -10.61
N ASP A 198 2.29 -18.68 -10.58
CA ASP A 198 1.73 -19.32 -11.78
C ASP A 198 1.04 -18.31 -12.72
N ARG A 199 0.61 -17.16 -12.19
CA ARG A 199 -0.09 -16.10 -12.92
C ARG A 199 0.80 -14.88 -13.21
N LEU A 200 2.02 -14.81 -12.66
CA LEU A 200 2.88 -13.64 -12.85
C LEU A 200 3.23 -13.42 -14.33
N SER A 201 3.43 -14.47 -15.11
CA SER A 201 3.71 -14.34 -16.55
C SER A 201 2.55 -13.68 -17.33
N GLU A 202 1.31 -13.88 -16.87
CA GLU A 202 0.12 -13.27 -17.48
C GLU A 202 -0.06 -11.80 -17.07
N PHE A 203 0.27 -11.45 -15.82
CA PHE A 203 -0.10 -10.16 -15.24
C PHE A 203 1.06 -9.17 -15.05
N LEU A 204 2.30 -9.66 -14.87
CA LEU A 204 3.49 -8.82 -14.75
C LEU A 204 3.99 -8.42 -16.14
N THR A 205 3.20 -7.59 -16.81
CA THR A 205 3.52 -6.97 -18.09
C THR A 205 4.07 -5.56 -17.88
N GLU A 206 4.64 -4.98 -18.92
CA GLU A 206 4.81 -3.53 -18.98
C GLU A 206 3.44 -2.81 -19.03
N PHE A 207 3.50 -1.49 -18.83
CA PHE A 207 2.34 -0.59 -18.91
C PHE A 207 2.40 0.23 -20.20
N PRO A 208 1.27 0.43 -20.90
CA PRO A 208 1.18 1.48 -21.91
C PRO A 208 1.14 2.87 -21.26
N PRO A 209 1.48 3.95 -21.99
CA PRO A 209 1.36 5.30 -21.49
C PRO A 209 -0.13 5.72 -21.40
N VAL A 210 -0.46 6.55 -20.41
CA VAL A 210 -1.64 7.41 -20.49
C VAL A 210 -1.31 8.53 -21.47
N ILE A 211 -2.16 8.73 -22.47
CA ILE A 211 -1.95 9.73 -23.52
C ILE A 211 -2.76 10.99 -23.24
N LYS A 212 -2.42 12.09 -23.93
CA LYS A 212 -3.26 13.28 -23.95
C LYS A 212 -4.63 12.91 -24.52
N HIS A 213 -5.69 13.22 -23.78
CA HIS A 213 -7.04 12.82 -24.15
C HIS A 213 -7.55 13.70 -25.31
N PRO A 214 -8.00 13.12 -26.42
CA PRO A 214 -8.36 13.89 -27.61
C PRO A 214 -9.76 14.51 -27.55
N TYR A 215 -10.60 14.08 -26.61
CA TYR A 215 -11.97 14.56 -26.46
C TYR A 215 -12.07 15.57 -25.31
N PRO A 216 -12.17 16.89 -25.61
CA PRO A 216 -12.21 17.90 -24.57
C PRO A 216 -13.50 17.80 -23.76
N PRO A 217 -13.47 18.15 -22.46
CA PRO A 217 -14.67 18.18 -21.64
C PRO A 217 -15.62 19.29 -22.08
N THR A 218 -16.92 19.08 -21.87
CA THR A 218 -17.96 20.10 -22.12
C THR A 218 -17.80 21.34 -21.23
N ALA A 219 -17.23 21.16 -20.03
CA ALA A 219 -16.90 22.24 -19.10
C ALA A 219 -15.55 22.00 -18.44
N PRO A 220 -14.76 23.06 -18.19
CA PRO A 220 -13.50 22.93 -17.44
C PRO A 220 -13.74 22.43 -16.01
N ALA A 221 -12.69 21.87 -15.40
CA ALA A 221 -12.69 21.63 -13.96
C ALA A 221 -12.63 22.97 -13.21
N GLU A 222 -13.32 23.05 -12.08
CA GLU A 222 -13.19 24.18 -11.17
C GLU A 222 -11.75 24.26 -10.64
N PRO A 223 -11.18 25.47 -10.50
CA PRO A 223 -9.88 25.64 -9.85
C PRO A 223 -9.88 25.07 -8.43
N ILE A 224 -8.85 24.30 -8.09
CA ILE A 224 -8.70 23.72 -6.75
C ILE A 224 -7.92 24.68 -5.87
N ASP A 225 -8.55 25.18 -4.82
CA ASP A 225 -7.84 25.90 -3.76
C ASP A 225 -7.19 24.91 -2.78
N TRP A 226 -5.93 24.57 -3.08
CA TRP A 226 -5.12 23.68 -2.25
C TRP A 226 -4.85 24.23 -0.85
N SER A 227 -4.82 25.56 -0.70
CA SER A 227 -4.58 26.21 0.59
C SER A 227 -5.78 26.06 1.51
N ALA A 228 -6.98 26.27 0.99
CA ALA A 228 -8.24 26.01 1.68
C ALA A 228 -8.41 24.52 2.00
N CYS A 229 -8.08 23.62 1.06
CA CYS A 229 -8.12 22.18 1.31
C CYS A 229 -7.20 21.76 2.46
N ARG A 230 -6.01 22.37 2.57
CA ARG A 230 -5.08 22.11 3.67
C ARG A 230 -5.57 22.70 4.99
N ALA A 231 -6.14 23.90 4.97
CA ALA A 231 -6.70 24.55 6.16
C ALA A 231 -7.93 23.82 6.71
N GLY A 232 -8.73 23.20 5.82
CA GLY A 232 -9.92 22.41 6.19
C GLY A 232 -9.62 20.99 6.70
N LEU A 233 -8.35 20.59 6.81
CA LEU A 233 -7.98 19.28 7.34
C LEU A 233 -8.25 19.18 8.84
N GLN A 234 -9.17 18.30 9.23
CA GLN A 234 -9.41 17.85 10.60
C GLN A 234 -8.40 16.77 10.99
N VAL A 235 -7.13 17.16 11.11
CA VAL A 235 -6.01 16.25 11.43
C VAL A 235 -5.44 16.52 12.81
N ASP A 236 -4.80 15.51 13.37
CA ASP A 236 -4.05 15.67 14.60
C ASP A 236 -2.73 16.40 14.33
N HIS A 237 -2.70 17.69 14.63
CA HIS A 237 -1.52 18.53 14.45
C HIS A 237 -0.37 18.24 15.45
N THR A 238 -0.57 17.34 16.42
CA THR A 238 0.53 16.86 17.29
C THR A 238 1.48 15.93 16.55
N VAL A 239 1.02 15.29 15.46
CA VAL A 239 1.85 14.46 14.59
C VAL A 239 2.39 15.34 13.46
N LYS A 240 3.72 15.54 13.46
CA LYS A 240 4.38 16.38 12.45
C LYS A 240 4.53 15.64 11.12
N GLU A 241 4.54 16.38 10.02
CA GLU A 241 4.94 15.83 8.73
C GLU A 241 6.40 15.34 8.77
N VAL A 242 6.67 14.24 8.08
CA VAL A 242 8.04 13.71 7.98
C VAL A 242 8.89 14.60 7.08
N THR A 243 10.20 14.61 7.32
CA THR A 243 11.16 15.42 6.55
C THR A 243 11.92 14.61 5.49
N TRP A 244 11.96 13.28 5.62
CA TRP A 244 12.78 12.41 4.75
C TRP A 244 12.02 11.90 3.51
N ALA A 245 10.68 11.97 3.49
CA ALA A 245 9.86 11.49 2.40
C ALA A 245 9.12 12.64 1.73
N THR A 246 9.45 12.91 0.47
CA THR A 246 8.69 13.82 -0.38
C THR A 246 7.56 13.04 -1.07
N PRO A 247 6.28 13.46 -0.93
CA PRO A 247 5.17 12.82 -1.64
C PRO A 247 5.23 13.04 -3.14
N GLY A 248 4.52 12.20 -3.89
CA GLY A 248 4.41 12.30 -5.35
C GLY A 248 5.04 11.12 -6.09
N THR A 249 4.65 10.93 -7.35
CA THR A 249 5.14 9.83 -8.19
C THR A 249 6.61 10.04 -8.54
N ALA A 250 7.01 11.27 -8.87
CA ALA A 250 8.40 11.61 -9.17
C ALA A 250 9.34 11.27 -8.00
N ALA A 251 9.02 11.73 -6.80
CA ALA A 251 9.81 11.46 -5.60
C ALA A 251 9.83 9.96 -5.25
N GLY A 252 8.73 9.25 -5.46
CA GLY A 252 8.66 7.80 -5.25
C GLY A 252 9.52 7.01 -6.24
N LEU A 253 9.59 7.44 -7.51
CA LEU A 253 10.50 6.85 -8.50
C LEU A 253 11.97 7.14 -8.16
N ALA A 254 12.29 8.34 -7.68
CA ALA A 254 13.63 8.65 -7.19
C ALA A 254 14.03 7.79 -5.97
N MET A 255 13.11 7.53 -5.04
CA MET A 255 13.34 6.62 -3.92
C MET A 255 13.57 5.17 -4.40
N LEU A 256 12.84 4.73 -5.42
CA LEU A 256 13.04 3.42 -6.05
C LEU A 256 14.41 3.34 -6.74
N GLU A 257 14.81 4.37 -7.46
CA GLU A 257 16.12 4.48 -8.11
C GLU A 257 17.26 4.39 -7.08
N SER A 258 17.19 5.19 -6.01
CA SER A 258 18.15 5.11 -4.90
C SER A 258 18.16 3.73 -4.25
N PHE A 259 17.00 3.10 -4.06
CA PHE A 259 16.94 1.73 -3.53
C PHE A 259 17.68 0.75 -4.45
N ILE A 260 17.41 0.79 -5.75
CA ILE A 260 18.03 -0.11 -6.74
C ILE A 260 19.55 0.11 -6.81
N GLY A 261 20.00 1.36 -6.88
CA GLY A 261 21.41 1.70 -7.03
C GLY A 261 22.26 1.45 -5.78
N GLU A 262 21.72 1.72 -4.59
CA GLU A 262 22.52 1.77 -3.36
C GLU A 262 22.26 0.60 -2.42
N ARG A 263 20.99 0.20 -2.25
CA ARG A 263 20.53 -0.61 -1.10
C ARG A 263 20.08 -2.02 -1.48
N LEU A 264 19.60 -2.23 -2.71
CA LEU A 264 19.03 -3.51 -3.16
C LEU A 264 20.00 -4.65 -2.93
N LYS A 265 21.30 -4.49 -3.21
CA LYS A 265 22.32 -5.52 -2.98
C LYS A 265 22.36 -6.05 -1.54
N PHE A 266 22.00 -5.24 -0.55
CA PHE A 266 21.98 -5.60 0.87
C PHE A 266 20.60 -6.07 1.36
N PHE A 267 19.55 -5.98 0.54
CA PHE A 267 18.18 -6.28 0.99
C PHE A 267 18.04 -7.73 1.48
N GLY A 268 18.59 -8.72 0.77
CA GLY A 268 18.49 -10.13 1.15
C GLY A 268 19.07 -10.41 2.53
N THR A 269 20.28 -9.90 2.78
CA THR A 269 21.07 -10.14 4.00
C THR A 269 20.63 -9.27 5.17
N ASP A 270 20.39 -7.98 4.93
CA ASP A 270 20.32 -6.96 5.99
C ASP A 270 18.90 -6.42 6.27
N ARG A 271 17.85 -6.82 5.53
CA ARG A 271 16.46 -6.33 5.75
C ARG A 271 15.89 -6.54 7.16
N ASN A 272 16.48 -7.46 7.93
CA ASN A 272 16.07 -7.73 9.31
C ASN A 272 16.92 -7.00 10.36
N ASN A 273 17.91 -6.20 9.94
CA ASN A 273 18.79 -5.44 10.80
C ASN A 273 18.39 -3.96 10.81
N PRO A 274 17.75 -3.45 11.88
CA PRO A 274 17.30 -2.06 11.97
C PRO A 274 18.42 -1.01 11.92
N ASN A 275 19.67 -1.41 12.15
CA ASN A 275 20.81 -0.49 12.09
C ASN A 275 21.29 -0.26 10.67
N ARG A 276 20.89 -1.11 9.72
CA ARG A 276 21.32 -1.08 8.33
C ARG A 276 20.26 -0.42 7.45
N ALA A 277 20.68 0.52 6.60
CA ALA A 277 19.82 1.10 5.57
C ALA A 277 19.67 0.14 4.39
N ALA A 278 18.96 -0.99 4.59
CA ALA A 278 18.78 -2.03 3.58
C ALA A 278 17.38 -2.05 2.95
N LEU A 279 16.38 -1.42 3.58
CA LEU A 279 15.01 -1.40 3.10
C LEU A 279 14.82 -0.42 1.93
N SER A 280 13.79 -0.65 1.12
CA SER A 280 13.43 0.24 0.01
C SER A 280 12.89 1.58 0.46
N ASN A 281 12.29 1.63 1.65
CA ASN A 281 11.53 2.77 2.17
C ASN A 281 10.32 3.17 1.32
N LEU A 282 9.90 2.35 0.35
CA LEU A 282 8.80 2.66 -0.58
C LEU A 282 7.39 2.52 -0.01
N SER A 283 7.23 2.05 1.24
CA SER A 283 5.91 1.76 1.80
C SER A 283 4.97 2.97 1.87
N PRO A 284 5.40 4.23 2.13
CA PRO A 284 4.49 5.39 2.04
C PRO A 284 3.95 5.60 0.63
N TRP A 285 4.81 5.56 -0.39
CA TRP A 285 4.39 5.72 -1.79
C TRP A 285 3.53 4.56 -2.28
N PHE A 286 3.80 3.33 -1.83
CA PHE A 286 2.94 2.18 -2.12
C PHE A 286 1.58 2.32 -1.43
N HIS A 287 1.52 2.75 -0.17
CA HIS A 287 0.27 2.92 0.57
C HIS A 287 -0.70 3.90 -0.12
N PHE A 288 -0.22 5.10 -0.44
CA PHE A 288 -1.00 6.10 -1.18
C PHE A 288 -1.10 5.80 -2.69
N GLY A 289 -0.45 4.73 -3.16
CA GLY A 289 -0.41 4.34 -4.55
C GLY A 289 0.16 5.41 -5.47
N GLN A 290 1.10 6.21 -4.98
CA GLN A 290 1.88 7.18 -5.75
C GLN A 290 2.92 6.48 -6.64
N VAL A 291 3.32 5.25 -6.28
CA VAL A 291 4.16 4.37 -7.13
C VAL A 291 3.51 3.01 -7.26
N SER A 292 3.45 2.49 -8.49
CA SER A 292 2.99 1.13 -8.76
C SER A 292 4.00 0.11 -8.25
N VAL A 293 3.54 -0.87 -7.47
CA VAL A 293 4.44 -1.95 -7.06
C VAL A 293 4.80 -2.85 -8.24
N GLN A 294 3.90 -3.00 -9.22
CA GLN A 294 4.22 -3.69 -10.46
C GLN A 294 5.40 -3.03 -11.16
N ARG A 295 5.43 -1.68 -11.24
CA ARG A 295 6.57 -0.92 -11.75
C ARG A 295 7.85 -1.22 -10.95
N ALA A 296 7.79 -1.14 -9.62
CA ALA A 296 8.95 -1.45 -8.78
C ALA A 296 9.50 -2.86 -9.03
N ILE A 297 8.63 -3.86 -9.22
CA ILE A 297 9.06 -5.23 -9.53
C ILE A 297 9.66 -5.35 -10.94
N LEU A 298 9.11 -4.67 -11.95
CA LEU A 298 9.68 -4.65 -13.30
C LEU A 298 11.11 -4.10 -13.28
N GLU A 299 11.35 -3.01 -12.54
CA GLU A 299 12.66 -2.38 -12.43
C GLU A 299 13.64 -3.22 -11.60
N VAL A 300 13.24 -3.70 -10.43
CA VAL A 300 14.10 -4.53 -9.56
C VAL A 300 14.49 -5.85 -10.24
N ARG A 301 13.60 -6.46 -11.05
CA ARG A 301 13.91 -7.72 -11.75
C ARG A 301 15.02 -7.58 -12.80
N LYS A 302 15.26 -6.38 -13.33
CA LYS A 302 16.40 -6.12 -14.25
C LYS A 302 17.74 -6.38 -13.57
N HIS A 303 17.79 -6.30 -12.23
CA HIS A 303 19.00 -6.49 -11.43
C HIS A 303 19.19 -7.91 -10.88
N ARG A 304 18.34 -8.86 -11.29
CA ARG A 304 18.40 -10.25 -10.80
C ARG A 304 19.77 -10.91 -11.08
N GLY A 305 20.42 -10.54 -12.18
CA GLY A 305 21.76 -11.04 -12.52
C GLY A 305 22.84 -10.64 -11.51
N GLN A 306 22.73 -9.46 -10.90
CA GLN A 306 23.75 -8.96 -9.96
C GLN A 306 23.46 -9.34 -8.50
N CYS A 307 22.18 -9.38 -8.09
CA CYS A 307 21.80 -9.57 -6.69
C CYS A 307 20.54 -10.45 -6.53
N LYS A 308 20.61 -11.68 -7.05
CA LYS A 308 19.48 -12.63 -7.10
C LYS A 308 18.73 -12.78 -5.78
N GLU A 309 19.43 -13.04 -4.68
CA GLU A 309 18.81 -13.27 -3.35
C GLU A 309 18.01 -12.05 -2.89
N SER A 310 18.57 -10.85 -3.07
CA SER A 310 17.90 -9.59 -2.71
C SER A 310 16.69 -9.30 -3.58
N VAL A 311 16.78 -9.57 -4.89
CA VAL A 311 15.65 -9.41 -5.82
C VAL A 311 14.52 -10.38 -5.47
N GLU A 312 14.84 -11.66 -5.23
CA GLU A 312 13.84 -12.67 -4.85
C GLU A 312 13.24 -12.38 -3.47
N GLY A 313 14.04 -11.91 -2.52
CA GLY A 313 13.57 -11.43 -1.22
C GLY A 313 12.63 -10.24 -1.34
N PHE A 314 12.94 -9.26 -2.19
CA PHE A 314 12.07 -8.11 -2.43
C PHE A 314 10.75 -8.53 -3.08
N VAL A 315 10.79 -9.43 -4.08
CA VAL A 315 9.58 -9.98 -4.72
C VAL A 315 8.71 -10.73 -3.71
N GLU A 316 9.29 -11.53 -2.80
CA GLU A 316 8.51 -12.23 -1.77
C GLU A 316 7.77 -11.24 -0.84
N GLU A 317 8.43 -10.19 -0.36
CA GLU A 317 7.79 -9.22 0.55
C GLU A 317 6.80 -8.31 -0.21
N ALA A 318 7.22 -7.76 -1.36
CA ALA A 318 6.45 -6.79 -2.13
C ALA A 318 5.46 -7.41 -3.11
N VAL A 319 5.37 -8.73 -3.25
CA VAL A 319 4.32 -9.38 -4.06
C VAL A 319 3.59 -10.39 -3.20
N VAL A 320 4.25 -11.46 -2.78
CA VAL A 320 3.57 -12.59 -2.11
C VAL A 320 2.95 -12.13 -0.79
N ARG A 321 3.71 -11.45 0.07
CA ARG A 321 3.20 -11.01 1.38
C ARG A 321 2.23 -9.85 1.27
N ARG A 322 2.51 -8.82 0.47
CA ARG A 322 1.54 -7.72 0.29
C ARG A 322 0.23 -8.22 -0.30
N GLU A 323 0.25 -9.02 -1.36
CA GLU A 323 -0.98 -9.50 -2.00
C GLU A 323 -1.73 -10.55 -1.15
N LEU A 324 -1.03 -11.32 -0.31
CA LEU A 324 -1.68 -12.11 0.75
C LEU A 324 -2.47 -11.23 1.70
N GLN A 325 -1.87 -10.12 2.14
CA GLN A 325 -2.48 -9.19 3.09
C GLN A 325 -3.66 -8.46 2.44
N THR A 326 -3.60 -8.16 1.15
CA THR A 326 -4.79 -7.64 0.46
C THR A 326 -5.88 -8.72 0.37
N GLY A 327 -5.59 -9.96 -0.01
CA GLY A 327 -6.56 -11.06 -0.01
C GLY A 327 -7.19 -11.35 1.36
N ALA A 328 -6.41 -11.31 2.44
CA ALA A 328 -6.88 -11.49 3.82
C ALA A 328 -7.58 -10.24 4.37
N GLY A 329 -7.13 -9.04 4.01
CA GLY A 329 -7.83 -7.79 4.29
C GLY A 329 -9.24 -7.84 3.67
N PHE A 330 -9.38 -8.33 2.45
CA PHE A 330 -10.69 -8.48 1.79
C PHE A 330 -11.73 -9.21 2.63
N SER A 331 -11.35 -10.26 3.37
CA SER A 331 -12.27 -10.99 4.23
C SER A 331 -12.51 -10.31 5.58
N LEU A 332 -11.53 -9.61 6.13
CA LEU A 332 -11.65 -8.84 7.37
C LEU A 332 -12.50 -7.56 7.19
N TRP A 333 -12.40 -6.87 6.06
CA TRP A 333 -13.20 -5.68 5.74
C TRP A 333 -14.67 -5.99 5.39
N ARG A 334 -15.02 -7.26 5.19
CA ARG A 334 -16.41 -7.73 5.00
C ARG A 334 -17.12 -8.02 6.33
N GLN A 335 -16.39 -8.01 7.44
CA GLN A 335 -16.89 -8.30 8.77
C GLN A 335 -17.24 -6.96 9.44
N PRO A 336 -18.49 -6.74 9.93
CA PRO A 336 -18.82 -5.53 10.67
C PRO A 336 -17.86 -5.32 11.86
N GLU A 337 -17.62 -4.09 12.30
CA GLU A 337 -16.67 -3.81 13.41
C GLU A 337 -16.96 -4.63 14.68
N SER A 338 -18.22 -5.02 14.89
CA SER A 338 -18.64 -5.91 15.97
C SER A 338 -18.06 -7.33 15.90
N THR A 339 -17.58 -7.78 14.73
CA THR A 339 -16.93 -9.08 14.50
C THR A 339 -15.41 -9.05 14.47
N LEU A 340 -14.73 -7.92 14.69
CA LEU A 340 -13.28 -7.90 14.99
C LEU A 340 -12.95 -8.72 16.27
N SER A 341 -13.89 -8.75 17.23
CA SER A 341 -13.86 -9.65 18.40
C SER A 341 -14.21 -11.11 18.07
N ARG A 342 -14.77 -11.35 16.88
CA ARG A 342 -15.19 -12.66 16.34
C ARG A 342 -14.42 -13.04 15.08
N GLY A 343 -13.23 -12.49 14.87
CA GLY A 343 -12.20 -13.10 14.04
C GLY A 343 -11.75 -14.43 14.64
N LYS A 344 -12.70 -15.35 14.87
CA LYS A 344 -12.43 -16.74 15.20
C LYS A 344 -11.75 -17.30 13.96
N PRO A 345 -10.48 -17.72 14.04
CA PRO A 345 -9.96 -18.60 13.01
C PRO A 345 -10.93 -19.78 12.90
N ARG A 346 -11.46 -20.04 11.70
CA ARG A 346 -12.14 -21.31 11.43
C ARG A 346 -11.13 -22.44 11.71
N PRO A 347 -11.58 -23.56 12.29
CA PRO A 347 -10.77 -24.38 13.17
C PRO A 347 -9.68 -25.14 12.41
N GLY A 348 -8.43 -24.83 12.70
CA GLY A 348 -7.37 -25.84 12.70
C GLY A 348 -7.43 -26.61 14.03
N PRO A 349 -6.90 -27.85 14.10
CA PRO A 349 -7.01 -28.67 15.30
C PRO A 349 -6.15 -28.06 16.42
N GLY A 350 -6.80 -27.37 17.36
CA GLY A 350 -6.16 -26.78 18.53
C GLY A 350 -7.06 -25.75 19.21
N ARG A 351 -7.86 -26.20 20.18
CA ARG A 351 -8.80 -25.43 21.02
C ARG A 351 -8.09 -24.41 21.96
N PRO A 352 -8.79 -23.93 23.01
CA PRO A 352 -9.27 -22.57 23.25
C PRO A 352 -8.21 -21.64 23.87
N HIS A 353 -8.36 -20.32 23.69
CA HIS A 353 -7.65 -19.35 24.52
C HIS A 353 -8.04 -19.54 26.00
N PRO A 354 -7.09 -19.80 26.91
CA PRO A 354 -7.40 -19.75 28.32
C PRO A 354 -7.67 -18.29 28.71
N ARG A 355 -8.88 -18.01 29.18
CA ARG A 355 -9.08 -16.93 30.15
C ARG A 355 -8.42 -17.42 31.44
N GLY A 356 -7.28 -16.88 31.85
CA GLY A 356 -6.72 -17.23 33.15
C GLY A 356 -5.25 -16.90 33.37
N SER A 357 -5.02 -16.11 34.44
CA SER A 357 -3.79 -15.96 35.24
C SER A 357 -2.46 -15.73 34.50
N GLY A 358 -2.07 -14.46 34.37
CA GLY A 358 -0.76 -14.05 33.86
C GLY A 358 -0.68 -12.59 33.42
N PHE A 359 -1.84 -11.94 33.24
CA PHE A 359 -1.93 -10.53 32.92
C PHE A 359 -1.69 -9.66 34.17
N SER A 360 -0.70 -8.78 34.10
CA SER A 360 -0.41 -7.77 35.12
C SER A 360 -1.48 -6.65 35.11
N SER A 361 -1.82 -6.08 36.27
CA SER A 361 -2.67 -4.87 36.42
C SER A 361 -1.82 -3.68 36.89
N PRO A 362 -2.17 -2.37 36.66
CA PRO A 362 -2.97 -1.71 35.62
C PRO A 362 -2.08 -1.13 34.47
N PRO A 363 -2.65 -0.57 33.38
CA PRO A 363 -1.86 -0.03 32.26
C PRO A 363 -1.11 1.26 32.64
N PRO A 364 0.02 1.57 31.98
CA PRO A 364 0.53 2.94 31.95
C PRO A 364 -0.47 3.84 31.22
N GLU A 365 -0.83 4.97 31.82
CA GLU A 365 -1.58 6.03 31.16
C GLU A 365 -0.82 6.48 29.90
N LEU A 366 -1.50 6.54 28.76
CA LEU A 366 -1.02 7.21 27.55
C LEU A 366 -1.62 8.62 27.59
N PRO A 367 -0.83 9.68 27.82
CA PRO A 367 0.22 10.11 26.88
C PRO A 367 1.55 10.53 27.55
N GLY A 368 2.69 10.14 26.97
CA GLY A 368 4.01 10.36 27.56
C GLY A 368 4.33 9.29 28.61
N LEU A 369 5.45 8.58 28.45
CA LEU A 369 5.84 7.55 29.41
C LEU A 369 7.16 7.87 30.11
N PRO A 370 7.12 8.66 31.19
CA PRO A 370 7.97 8.46 32.36
C PRO A 370 7.26 7.65 33.46
N GLY A 371 7.87 6.52 33.88
CA GLY A 371 7.59 5.74 35.13
C GLY A 371 6.26 4.95 35.19
N ALA A 372 6.04 3.87 35.92
CA ALA A 372 6.81 2.81 36.60
C ALA A 372 5.81 1.71 37.06
N GLY A 373 6.17 0.42 37.03
CA GLY A 373 5.52 -0.67 37.82
C GLY A 373 5.31 -2.01 37.08
N CYS A 374 5.98 -3.09 37.52
CA CYS A 374 5.93 -4.53 37.06
C CYS A 374 6.57 -4.96 35.71
N GLY A 375 7.84 -5.37 35.73
CA GLY A 375 8.60 -5.80 34.54
C GLY A 375 8.92 -7.29 34.64
N SER A 376 8.59 -8.06 33.61
CA SER A 376 9.01 -9.46 33.52
C SER A 376 10.54 -9.56 33.39
N PRO A 377 11.20 -10.59 33.96
CA PRO A 377 12.64 -10.75 33.87
C PRO A 377 13.06 -10.93 32.39
N GLY A 378 13.85 -10.00 31.85
CA GLY A 378 14.54 -10.18 30.56
C GLY A 378 14.23 -9.19 29.43
N CYS A 379 13.38 -8.17 29.63
CA CYS A 379 13.22 -7.05 28.69
C CYS A 379 13.34 -5.72 29.45
N PRO A 380 14.33 -4.85 29.14
CA PRO A 380 14.38 -3.54 29.75
C PRO A 380 13.13 -2.74 29.37
N ARG A 381 12.35 -2.28 30.36
CA ARG A 381 11.06 -1.57 30.14
C ARG A 381 11.18 -0.36 29.20
N TRP A 382 12.35 0.27 29.14
CA TRP A 382 12.61 1.42 28.29
C TRP A 382 12.76 1.07 26.79
N ALA A 383 12.88 -0.21 26.41
CA ALA A 383 13.08 -0.60 25.02
C ALA A 383 11.86 -0.27 24.13
N LEU A 384 10.63 -0.45 24.64
CA LEU A 384 9.43 -0.17 23.85
C LEU A 384 9.19 1.33 23.59
N PRO A 385 9.36 2.24 24.58
CA PRO A 385 9.39 3.67 24.31
C PRO A 385 10.39 4.05 23.20
N ARG A 386 11.59 3.44 23.16
CA ARG A 386 12.58 3.74 22.13
C ARG A 386 12.20 3.25 20.73
N LEU A 387 11.56 2.09 20.62
CA LEU A 387 11.00 1.60 19.36
C LEU A 387 9.88 2.52 18.86
N GLN A 388 9.02 2.97 19.78
CA GLN A 388 7.93 3.90 19.49
C GLN A 388 8.46 5.25 18.99
N LEU A 389 9.61 5.73 19.48
CA LEU A 389 10.20 6.99 19.02
C LEU A 389 10.55 6.97 17.53
N GLN A 390 11.00 5.85 16.97
CA GLN A 390 11.21 5.76 15.52
C GLN A 390 9.91 6.00 14.77
N MET A 391 8.82 5.35 15.19
CA MET A 391 7.51 5.50 14.56
C MET A 391 6.99 6.94 14.68
N VAL A 392 7.15 7.57 15.85
CA VAL A 392 6.65 8.93 16.09
C VAL A 392 7.47 9.98 15.34
N HIS A 393 8.79 9.84 15.27
CA HIS A 393 9.68 10.84 14.65
C HIS A 393 9.82 10.67 13.14
N GLU A 394 9.90 9.42 12.66
CA GLU A 394 10.16 9.12 11.25
C GLU A 394 8.87 8.78 10.50
N GLY A 395 7.75 8.57 11.19
CA GLY A 395 6.50 8.10 10.56
C GLY A 395 6.65 6.74 9.86
N LYS A 396 7.72 5.99 10.19
CA LYS A 396 8.06 4.70 9.59
C LYS A 396 8.89 3.83 10.53
N MET A 397 8.28 2.90 11.26
CA MET A 397 9.06 1.92 12.04
C MET A 397 9.67 0.84 11.15
N HIS A 398 10.92 0.43 11.44
CA HIS A 398 11.56 -0.67 10.73
C HIS A 398 10.75 -1.97 10.82
N GLY A 399 10.58 -2.70 9.70
CA GLY A 399 9.67 -3.85 9.63
C GLY A 399 9.93 -4.96 10.65
N PHE A 400 11.21 -5.26 10.92
CA PHE A 400 11.57 -6.22 11.98
C PHE A 400 11.10 -5.76 13.38
N LEU A 401 11.17 -4.45 13.64
CA LEU A 401 10.80 -3.86 14.91
C LEU A 401 9.28 -3.80 15.08
N ARG A 402 8.49 -3.61 14.01
CA ARG A 402 7.02 -3.70 14.06
C ARG A 402 6.55 -5.04 14.62
N MET A 403 7.18 -6.14 14.18
CA MET A 403 6.89 -7.49 14.71
C MET A 403 7.17 -7.59 16.22
N TYR A 404 8.33 -7.08 16.65
CA TYR A 404 8.71 -7.10 18.06
C TYR A 404 7.78 -6.23 18.90
N TRP A 405 7.53 -5.01 18.44
CA TRP A 405 6.68 -4.00 19.07
C TRP A 405 5.27 -4.51 19.31
N ALA A 406 4.59 -5.02 18.29
CA ALA A 406 3.22 -5.52 18.43
C ALA A 406 3.13 -6.73 19.37
N LYS A 407 4.15 -7.60 19.38
CA LYS A 407 4.22 -8.73 20.33
C LYS A 407 4.42 -8.29 21.77
N LYS A 408 5.14 -7.20 22.01
CA LYS A 408 5.28 -6.63 23.35
C LYS A 408 4.02 -5.91 23.82
N ILE A 409 3.24 -5.32 22.92
CA ILE A 409 1.90 -4.83 23.25
C ILE A 409 1.02 -5.98 23.77
N LEU A 410 1.02 -7.14 23.10
CA LEU A 410 0.32 -8.33 23.59
C LEU A 410 0.81 -8.78 24.98
N GLU A 411 2.12 -8.75 25.22
CA GLU A 411 2.69 -9.16 26.52
C GLU A 411 2.28 -8.26 27.69
N TRP A 412 2.01 -6.98 27.43
CA TRP A 412 1.85 -5.95 28.47
C TRP A 412 0.43 -5.38 28.59
N THR A 413 -0.51 -5.89 27.79
CA THR A 413 -1.94 -5.53 27.87
C THR A 413 -2.72 -6.64 28.54
N ARG A 414 -3.96 -6.37 28.96
CA ARG A 414 -4.76 -7.31 29.75
C ARG A 414 -5.41 -8.39 28.90
N SER A 415 -5.57 -8.16 27.61
CA SER A 415 -6.15 -9.13 26.68
C SER A 415 -5.65 -8.93 25.24
N PRO A 416 -5.70 -9.97 24.40
CA PRO A 416 -5.35 -9.85 22.98
C PRO A 416 -6.20 -8.83 22.22
N GLU A 417 -7.47 -8.65 22.59
CA GLU A 417 -8.37 -7.67 21.98
C GLU A 417 -7.93 -6.24 22.29
N GLU A 418 -7.55 -5.98 23.54
CA GLU A 418 -6.98 -4.70 23.96
C GLU A 418 -5.64 -4.44 23.26
N ALA A 419 -4.77 -5.46 23.20
CA ALA A 419 -3.51 -5.40 22.47
C ALA A 419 -3.71 -4.98 21.00
N LEU A 420 -4.67 -5.60 20.33
CA LEU A 420 -4.97 -5.37 18.93
C LEU A 420 -5.50 -3.95 18.69
N LYS A 421 -6.40 -3.46 19.55
CA LYS A 421 -6.92 -2.09 19.48
C LYS A 421 -5.78 -1.06 19.60
N PHE A 422 -4.89 -1.22 20.58
CA PHE A 422 -3.77 -0.32 20.76
C PHE A 422 -2.77 -0.38 19.59
N ALA A 423 -2.42 -1.59 19.13
CA ALA A 423 -1.49 -1.75 18.02
C ALA A 423 -2.04 -1.11 16.73
N ILE A 424 -3.32 -1.33 16.41
CA ILE A 424 -3.96 -0.71 15.25
C ILE A 424 -3.99 0.81 15.39
N TYR A 425 -4.45 1.34 16.53
CA TYR A 425 -4.54 2.78 16.76
C TYR A 425 -3.18 3.47 16.58
N LEU A 426 -2.12 2.94 17.20
CA LEU A 426 -0.79 3.53 17.12
C LEU A 426 -0.18 3.41 15.72
N ASN A 427 -0.38 2.27 15.04
CA ASN A 427 0.04 2.10 13.65
C ASN A 427 -0.65 3.11 12.74
N ASP A 428 -1.97 3.25 12.85
CA ASP A 428 -2.78 4.10 11.97
C ASP A 428 -2.59 5.60 12.20
N ARG A 429 -2.20 5.96 13.42
CA ARG A 429 -1.91 7.33 13.85
C ARG A 429 -0.55 7.85 13.40
N TYR A 430 0.50 7.03 13.50
CA TYR A 430 1.88 7.50 13.33
C TYR A 430 2.55 6.99 12.05
N GLU A 431 2.19 5.81 11.54
CA GLU A 431 2.82 5.26 10.34
C GLU A 431 2.24 5.93 9.08
N LEU A 432 3.11 6.43 8.20
CA LEU A 432 2.71 6.94 6.89
C LEU A 432 2.11 5.86 6.00
N ASP A 433 2.47 4.61 6.24
CA ASP A 433 1.93 3.41 5.58
C ASP A 433 0.89 2.66 6.45
N GLY A 434 0.36 3.34 7.48
CA GLY A 434 -0.75 2.85 8.31
C GLY A 434 -2.10 2.91 7.60
N ARG A 435 -3.20 2.49 8.26
CA ARG A 435 -4.56 2.41 7.67
C ARG A 435 -4.58 1.61 6.36
N ASP A 436 -3.71 0.61 6.27
CA ASP A 436 -3.53 -0.25 5.12
C ASP A 436 -3.80 -1.72 5.50
N PRO A 437 -4.33 -2.56 4.60
CA PRO A 437 -4.40 -4.00 4.81
C PRO A 437 -3.11 -4.63 5.38
N SER A 438 -1.94 -4.15 4.95
CA SER A 438 -0.64 -4.58 5.49
C SER A 438 -0.46 -4.27 6.98
N GLY A 439 -0.94 -3.12 7.46
CA GLY A 439 -0.91 -2.75 8.88
C GLY A 439 -1.79 -3.65 9.73
N TYR A 440 -3.06 -3.82 9.34
CA TYR A 440 -4.01 -4.70 10.07
C TYR A 440 -3.52 -6.14 10.11
N VAL A 441 -3.13 -6.70 8.96
CA VAL A 441 -2.64 -8.09 8.89
C VAL A 441 -1.30 -8.24 9.60
N GLY A 442 -0.44 -7.23 9.61
CA GLY A 442 0.80 -7.22 10.40
C GLY A 442 0.56 -7.28 11.92
N CYS A 443 -0.42 -6.51 12.41
CA CYS A 443 -0.87 -6.58 13.80
C CYS A 443 -1.48 -7.96 14.13
N MET A 444 -2.36 -8.47 13.26
CA MET A 444 -2.98 -9.79 13.41
C MET A 444 -1.98 -10.95 13.33
N TRP A 445 -0.94 -10.85 12.50
CA TRP A 445 0.16 -11.82 12.47
C TRP A 445 0.93 -11.81 13.79
N SER A 446 1.17 -10.61 14.34
CA SER A 446 1.96 -10.44 15.55
C SER A 446 1.24 -10.92 16.80
N ILE A 447 -0.05 -10.57 16.93
CA ILE A 447 -0.86 -10.74 18.14
C ILE A 447 -1.69 -12.03 18.07
N CYS A 448 -2.30 -12.32 16.92
CA CYS A 448 -3.24 -13.43 16.74
C CYS A 448 -2.64 -14.61 15.96
N GLY A 449 -1.42 -14.50 15.45
CA GLY A 449 -0.75 -15.56 14.69
C GLY A 449 -1.34 -15.79 13.28
N LEU A 450 -2.08 -14.81 12.74
CA LEU A 450 -2.62 -14.90 11.38
C LEU A 450 -1.48 -15.11 10.38
N HIS A 451 -1.60 -16.12 9.52
CA HIS A 451 -0.57 -16.51 8.55
C HIS A 451 0.75 -17.04 9.12
N ASP A 452 0.80 -17.34 10.42
CA ASP A 452 1.91 -18.04 11.06
C ASP A 452 1.51 -19.47 11.45
N GLN A 453 2.49 -20.26 11.89
CA GLN A 453 2.28 -21.55 12.53
C GLN A 453 2.21 -21.40 14.06
N GLY A 454 1.71 -22.43 14.74
CA GLY A 454 1.80 -22.53 16.20
C GLY A 454 3.23 -22.81 16.65
N TRP A 455 3.61 -22.19 17.78
CA TRP A 455 4.91 -22.35 18.44
C TRP A 455 4.76 -23.01 19.81
N ALA A 456 5.90 -23.28 20.46
CA ALA A 456 5.92 -23.79 21.83
C ALA A 456 5.10 -22.90 22.76
N GLU A 457 4.27 -23.54 23.59
CA GLU A 457 3.32 -22.85 24.45
C GLU A 457 4.03 -22.05 25.56
N ARG A 458 3.59 -20.81 25.79
CA ARG A 458 4.14 -19.91 26.80
C ARG A 458 3.03 -19.15 27.50
N ALA A 459 3.28 -18.79 28.77
CA ALA A 459 2.39 -17.88 29.50
C ALA A 459 2.16 -16.59 28.69
N VAL A 460 0.93 -16.06 28.76
CA VAL A 460 0.41 -14.92 27.98
C VAL A 460 0.27 -15.18 26.47
N PHE A 461 1.30 -15.71 25.82
CA PHE A 461 1.33 -15.88 24.36
C PHE A 461 0.59 -17.14 23.86
N GLY A 462 0.35 -18.13 24.71
CA GLY A 462 -0.08 -19.45 24.26
C GLY A 462 0.90 -19.97 23.19
N LYS A 463 0.38 -20.34 22.01
CA LYS A 463 1.17 -20.83 20.86
C LYS A 463 1.58 -19.74 19.86
N ILE A 464 1.38 -18.46 20.18
CA ILE A 464 1.81 -17.35 19.31
C ILE A 464 3.34 -17.27 19.31
N ARG A 465 3.93 -16.98 18.14
CA ARG A 465 5.39 -16.79 18.01
C ARG A 465 5.87 -15.73 19.00
N TYR A 466 6.77 -16.12 19.89
CA TYR A 466 7.35 -15.20 20.86
C TYR A 466 8.64 -14.56 20.34
N MET A 467 8.85 -13.27 20.67
CA MET A 467 10.09 -12.55 20.43
C MET A 467 10.56 -11.91 21.74
N ASN A 468 11.86 -12.04 22.06
CA ASN A 468 12.47 -11.45 23.25
C ASN A 468 13.70 -10.61 22.92
N TYR A 469 14.04 -9.76 23.89
CA TYR A 469 15.16 -8.84 23.80
C TYR A 469 16.50 -9.54 23.58
N ALA A 470 16.76 -10.64 24.30
CA ALA A 470 17.96 -11.46 24.09
C ALA A 470 18.04 -12.04 22.66
N GLY A 471 16.90 -12.40 22.07
CA GLY A 471 16.82 -12.83 20.67
C GLY A 471 17.13 -11.71 19.68
N CYS A 472 16.73 -10.48 19.98
CA CYS A 472 17.10 -9.30 19.19
C CYS A 472 18.61 -9.01 19.27
N LYS A 473 19.20 -9.09 20.47
CA LYS A 473 20.66 -8.93 20.69
C LYS A 473 21.51 -9.91 19.89
N ARG A 474 21.01 -11.12 19.62
CA ARG A 474 21.69 -12.10 18.76
C ARG A 474 21.57 -11.80 17.26
N LYS A 475 20.69 -10.88 16.86
CA LYS A 475 20.40 -10.57 15.44
C LYS A 475 20.98 -9.24 14.97
N PHE A 476 21.08 -8.24 15.85
CA PHE A 476 21.66 -6.94 15.55
C PHE A 476 22.16 -6.25 16.83
N ASP A 477 22.96 -5.18 16.67
CA ASP A 477 23.39 -4.36 17.81
C ASP A 477 22.22 -3.50 18.31
N VAL A 478 21.51 -4.05 19.29
CA VAL A 478 20.40 -3.37 19.94
C VAL A 478 20.86 -2.07 20.63
N GLY A 479 22.08 -2.02 21.17
CA GLY A 479 22.62 -0.82 21.83
C GLY A 479 22.85 0.34 20.85
N GLU A 480 23.30 0.05 19.64
CA GLU A 480 23.42 1.05 18.57
C GLU A 480 22.06 1.65 18.20
N PHE A 481 21.03 0.81 18.02
CA PHE A 481 19.67 1.29 17.76
C PHE A 481 19.19 2.21 18.88
N GLU A 482 19.40 1.81 20.12
CA GLU A 482 18.92 2.55 21.28
C GLU A 482 19.63 3.89 21.46
N ARG A 483 20.93 3.97 21.13
CA ARG A 483 21.68 5.24 21.11
C ARG A 483 21.12 6.21 20.06
N ARG A 484 20.70 5.70 18.88
CA ARG A 484 20.12 6.52 17.81
C ARG A 484 18.83 7.22 18.23
N TYR A 485 18.00 6.56 19.05
CA TYR A 485 16.73 7.09 19.57
C TYR A 485 16.77 7.43 21.06
N HIS A 486 17.95 7.75 21.60
CA HIS A 486 18.05 8.29 22.96
C HIS A 486 17.47 9.72 22.97
N PRO A 487 16.60 10.09 23.94
CA PRO A 487 16.22 11.48 24.11
C PRO A 487 17.49 12.32 24.28
N ARG A 488 17.70 13.31 23.41
CA ARG A 488 18.73 14.32 23.66
C ARG A 488 18.28 15.08 24.91
N LYS A 489 19.17 15.18 25.91
CA LYS A 489 18.92 15.95 27.13
C LYS A 489 18.69 17.42 26.81
#